data_AF-A0A5S4T796-F1
#
_entry.id   AF-A0A5S4T796-F1
#
_cell.length_a   1.000
_cell.length_b   1.000
_cell.length_c   1.000
_cell.angle_alpha   90.00
_cell.angle_beta   90.00
_cell.angle_gamma   90.00
#
_symmetry.space_group_name_H-M   'P 1'
#
loop_
_entity.id
_entity.type
_entity.pdbx_description
1 polymer ?
#
loop_
_entity_poly.entity_id
_entity_poly.type
_entity_poly.pdbx_seq_one_letter_code
_entity_poly.pdbx_strand_id
1 'polypeptide(L)'
;MIKAILKEGERIDQLFSSDVRIIQNKDVFSYSIDSVLLSRFPKMPSKGLIVDLCSGNGAVGLFASTRTKAAIVEVELQERLADMGRRSIQLNQLE
;
A
#
# COMPACT_ATOMS: atom_id res chain seq x y z
N MET A 1 18.50 0.46 -10.12
CA MET A 1 17.67 -0.54 -9.40
C MET A 1 16.19 -0.14 -9.28
N ILE A 2 15.82 1.12 -8.98
CA ILE A 2 14.40 1.54 -8.88
C ILE A 2 13.62 1.42 -10.21
N LYS A 3 14.27 1.68 -11.36
CA LYS A 3 13.61 1.64 -12.68
C LYS A 3 13.11 0.26 -13.11
N ALA A 4 13.60 -0.82 -12.49
CA ALA A 4 13.27 -2.20 -12.87
C ALA A 4 11.91 -2.67 -12.33
N ILE A 5 11.33 -1.97 -11.34
CA ILE A 5 10.08 -2.40 -10.71
C ILE A 5 8.84 -1.75 -11.32
N LEU A 6 8.96 -0.63 -12.02
CA LEU A 6 7.81 0.13 -12.54
C LEU A 6 7.40 -0.34 -13.93
N LYS A 7 6.09 -0.45 -14.16
CA LYS A 7 5.46 -0.68 -15.46
C LYS A 7 5.09 0.66 -16.11
N GLU A 8 4.60 0.60 -17.35
CA GLU A 8 4.24 1.79 -18.12
C GLU A 8 3.20 2.67 -17.39
N GLY A 9 3.47 3.99 -17.37
CA GLY A 9 2.64 5.00 -16.71
C GLY A 9 2.69 4.98 -15.18
N GLU A 10 3.44 4.07 -14.57
CA GLU A 10 3.59 4.01 -13.12
C GLU A 10 4.67 4.96 -12.61
N ARG A 11 4.46 5.45 -11.39
CA ARG A 11 5.40 6.26 -10.63
C ARG A 11 5.45 5.78 -9.19
N ILE A 12 6.47 6.20 -8.47
CA ILE A 12 6.56 6.01 -7.02
C ILE A 12 6.22 7.35 -6.37
N ASP A 13 5.20 7.36 -5.54
CA ASP A 13 4.90 8.46 -4.64
C ASP A 13 5.28 8.07 -3.20
N GLN A 14 5.47 9.06 -2.35
CA GLN A 14 5.79 8.88 -0.93
C GLN A 14 5.04 9.94 -0.12
N LEU A 15 4.46 9.54 1.01
CA LEU A 15 3.91 10.52 1.95
C LEU A 15 5.05 11.23 2.66
N PHE A 16 5.04 12.57 2.71
CA PHE A 16 6.06 13.36 3.41
C PHE A 16 6.27 12.96 4.88
N SER A 17 5.24 12.40 5.52
CA SER A 17 5.27 11.98 6.93
C SER A 17 5.81 10.55 7.15
N SER A 18 6.22 9.82 6.12
CA SER A 18 6.68 8.43 6.25
C SER A 18 7.68 8.02 5.17
N ASP A 19 8.55 7.05 5.47
CA ASP A 19 9.43 6.44 4.47
C ASP A 19 8.73 5.41 3.56
N VAL A 20 7.41 5.23 3.73
CA VAL A 20 6.60 4.32 2.93
C VAL A 20 6.41 4.88 1.52
N ARG A 21 6.85 4.10 0.54
CA ARG A 21 6.75 4.40 -0.88
C ARG A 21 5.65 3.56 -1.53
N ILE A 22 4.90 4.13 -2.46
CA ILE A 22 3.78 3.43 -3.11
C ILE A 22 3.83 3.61 -4.61
N ILE A 23 3.58 2.52 -5.34
CA ILE A 23 3.50 2.53 -6.81
C ILE A 23 2.08 2.92 -7.21
N GLN A 24 1.98 3.91 -8.11
CA GLN A 24 0.72 4.48 -8.58
C GLN A 24 0.72 4.72 -10.08
N ASN A 25 -0.45 4.71 -10.70
CA ASN A 25 -0.63 5.09 -12.09
C ASN A 25 -1.82 6.05 -12.20
N LYS A 26 -1.62 7.30 -12.66
CA LYS A 26 -2.71 8.30 -12.67
C LYS A 26 -3.88 7.90 -13.57
N ASP A 27 -3.63 7.14 -14.62
CA ASP A 27 -4.64 6.74 -15.60
C ASP A 27 -5.46 5.54 -15.14
N VAL A 28 -5.05 4.89 -14.05
CA VAL A 28 -5.64 3.62 -13.57
C VAL A 28 -6.15 3.77 -12.15
N PHE A 29 -5.26 4.20 -11.25
CA PHE A 29 -5.55 4.30 -9.83
C PHE A 29 -4.51 5.16 -9.09
N SER A 30 -5.01 6.09 -8.29
CA SER A 30 -4.21 6.81 -7.31
C SER A 30 -4.92 6.80 -5.96
N TYR A 31 -4.16 6.60 -4.88
CA TYR A 31 -4.74 6.64 -3.54
C TYR A 31 -5.33 8.03 -3.27
N SER A 32 -6.44 8.06 -2.52
CA SER A 32 -7.08 9.30 -2.08
C SER A 32 -6.65 9.67 -0.66
N ILE A 33 -6.98 10.88 -0.23
CA ILE A 33 -6.79 11.28 1.17
C ILE A 33 -7.54 10.34 2.13
N ASP A 34 -8.67 9.76 1.71
CA ASP A 34 -9.48 8.86 2.52
C ASP A 34 -8.70 7.60 2.88
N SER A 35 -7.90 7.03 1.97
CA SER A 35 -7.04 5.87 2.27
C SER A 35 -6.02 6.19 3.36
N VAL A 36 -5.45 7.41 3.35
CA VAL A 36 -4.51 7.87 4.37
C VAL A 36 -5.22 8.03 5.71
N LEU A 37 -6.40 8.66 5.72
CA LEU A 37 -7.20 8.84 6.94
C LEU A 37 -7.66 7.49 7.51
N LEU A 38 -8.12 6.58 6.66
CA LEU A 38 -8.57 5.25 7.05
C LEU A 38 -7.42 4.42 7.65
N SER A 39 -6.20 4.50 7.13
CA SER A 39 -5.03 3.84 7.75
C SER A 39 -4.73 4.35 9.16
N ARG A 40 -5.22 5.55 9.51
CA ARG A 40 -4.96 6.20 10.80
C ARG A 40 -6.13 6.14 11.77
N PHE A 41 -7.34 5.88 11.28
CA PHE A 41 -8.58 5.92 12.03
C PHE A 41 -8.73 4.78 13.06
N PRO A 42 -8.47 3.49 12.74
CA PRO A 42 -8.62 2.41 13.70
C PRO A 42 -7.53 2.44 14.77
N LYS A 43 -7.85 1.90 15.95
CA LYS A 43 -6.84 1.52 16.94
C LYS A 43 -6.14 0.25 16.47
N MET A 44 -4.92 0.39 15.98
CA MET A 44 -4.15 -0.72 15.44
C MET A 44 -3.75 -1.71 16.56
N PRO A 45 -4.07 -3.01 16.43
CA PRO A 45 -3.60 -4.03 17.36
C PRO A 45 -2.09 -4.25 17.14
N SER A 46 -1.36 -4.69 18.17
CA SER A 46 0.07 -5.01 18.06
C SER A 46 0.36 -6.44 17.63
N LYS A 47 -0.65 -7.31 17.65
CA LYS A 47 -0.60 -8.75 17.33
C LYS A 47 -1.91 -9.18 16.67
N GLY A 48 -1.89 -10.31 15.97
CA GLY A 48 -3.05 -10.86 15.27
C GLY A 48 -2.94 -10.68 13.75
N LEU A 49 -4.08 -10.76 13.08
CA LEU A 49 -4.23 -10.64 11.64
C LEU A 49 -5.15 -9.48 11.30
N ILE A 50 -4.66 -8.54 10.50
CA ILE A 50 -5.43 -7.45 9.90
C ILE A 50 -5.68 -7.82 8.44
N VAL A 51 -6.91 -7.63 7.97
CA VAL A 51 -7.26 -7.88 6.57
C VAL A 51 -7.84 -6.59 5.98
N ASP A 52 -7.19 -6.08 4.94
CA ASP A 52 -7.65 -4.95 4.14
C ASP A 52 -8.37 -5.47 2.89
N LEU A 53 -9.67 -5.23 2.81
CA LEU A 53 -10.53 -5.70 1.71
C LEU A 53 -10.74 -4.57 0.71
N CYS A 54 -10.62 -4.88 -0.58
CA CYS A 54 -10.61 -3.89 -1.66
C CYS A 54 -9.40 -2.95 -1.53
N SER A 55 -8.22 -3.53 -1.34
CA SER A 55 -7.00 -2.79 -1.00
C SER A 55 -6.47 -1.93 -2.15
N GLY A 56 -6.96 -2.10 -3.38
CA GLY A 56 -6.49 -1.37 -4.54
C GLY A 56 -4.99 -1.59 -4.75
N ASN A 57 -4.21 -0.51 -4.74
CA ASN A 57 -2.76 -0.60 -4.83
C ASN A 57 -2.05 -0.72 -3.46
N GLY A 58 -2.78 -1.08 -2.40
CA GLY A 58 -2.25 -1.36 -1.06
C GLY A 58 -2.09 -0.16 -0.14
N ALA A 59 -2.69 1.00 -0.46
CA ALA A 59 -2.43 2.24 0.28
C ALA A 59 -2.75 2.13 1.78
N VAL A 60 -3.89 1.53 2.14
CA VAL A 60 -4.33 1.47 3.55
C VAL A 60 -3.40 0.55 4.36
N GLY A 61 -3.15 -0.67 3.90
CA GLY A 61 -2.27 -1.61 4.60
C GLY A 61 -0.80 -1.16 4.63
N LEU A 62 -0.27 -0.62 3.53
CA LEU A 62 1.07 -0.02 3.50
C LEU A 62 1.23 1.08 4.54
N PHE A 63 0.30 2.02 4.63
CA PHE A 63 0.41 3.09 5.63
C PHE A 63 0.13 2.59 7.06
N ALA A 64 -0.77 1.62 7.23
CA ALA A 64 -1.04 0.99 8.53
C ALA A 64 0.18 0.23 9.06
N SER A 65 1.04 -0.33 8.20
CA SER A 65 2.25 -1.08 8.58
C SER A 65 3.19 -0.28 9.49
N THR A 66 3.22 1.05 9.35
CA THR A 66 4.05 1.95 10.19
C THR A 66 3.59 2.03 11.64
N ARG A 67 2.38 1.53 11.95
CA ARG A 67 1.71 1.65 13.25
C ARG A 67 1.41 0.32 13.93
N THR A 68 1.81 -0.79 13.33
CA THR A 68 1.55 -2.14 13.86
C THR A 68 2.70 -3.09 13.56
N LYS A 69 2.75 -4.18 14.33
CA LYS A 69 3.58 -5.37 14.05
C LYS A 69 2.73 -6.60 13.73
N ALA A 70 1.40 -6.44 13.70
CA ALA A 70 0.49 -7.50 13.30
C ALA A 70 0.66 -7.79 11.80
N ALA A 71 0.39 -9.03 11.40
CA ALA A 71 0.38 -9.37 9.97
C ALA A 71 -0.78 -8.63 9.28
N ILE A 72 -0.52 -8.08 8.12
CA ILE A 72 -1.51 -7.40 7.28
C ILE A 72 -1.65 -8.20 5.99
N VAL A 73 -2.88 -8.62 5.67
CA VAL A 73 -3.22 -9.24 4.39
C VAL A 73 -4.08 -8.27 3.59
N GLU A 74 -3.62 -7.95 2.39
CA GLU A 74 -4.33 -7.09 1.45
C GLU A 74 -5.01 -7.95 0.38
N VAL A 75 -6.31 -7.74 0.18
CA VAL A 75 -7.12 -8.49 -0.79
C VAL A 75 -7.61 -7.53 -1.87
N GLU A 76 -7.18 -7.79 -3.11
CA GLU A 76 -7.61 -7.07 -4.30
C GLU A 76 -7.87 -8.05 -5.44
N LEU A 77 -9.02 -7.89 -6.11
CA LEU A 77 -9.46 -8.76 -7.19
C LEU A 77 -8.82 -8.35 -8.52
N GLN A 78 -8.62 -7.04 -8.73
CA GLN A 78 -8.08 -6.52 -9.98
C GLN A 78 -6.58 -6.78 -10.07
N GLU A 79 -6.18 -7.74 -10.91
CA GLU A 79 -4.79 -8.21 -11.02
C GLU A 79 -3.77 -7.08 -11.19
N ARG A 80 -4.10 -6.06 -11.99
CA ARG A 80 -3.24 -4.88 -12.20
C ARG A 80 -3.01 -4.09 -10.91
N LEU A 81 -4.04 -3.90 -10.08
CA LEU A 81 -3.94 -3.19 -8.81
C LEU A 81 -3.23 -4.05 -7.77
N ALA A 82 -3.58 -5.32 -7.68
CA ALA A 82 -2.93 -6.30 -6.81
C ALA A 82 -1.43 -6.41 -7.08
N ASP A 83 -1.02 -6.39 -8.36
CA ASP A 83 0.39 -6.38 -8.76
C ASP A 83 1.11 -5.09 -8.37
N MET A 84 0.47 -3.91 -8.50
CA MET A 84 1.02 -2.65 -7.99
C MET A 84 1.19 -2.68 -6.47
N GLY A 85 0.20 -3.22 -5.74
CA GLY A 85 0.26 -3.38 -4.29
C GLY A 85 1.39 -4.32 -3.86
N ARG A 86 1.49 -5.51 -4.46
CA ARG A 86 2.56 -6.48 -4.18
C ARG A 86 3.96 -5.89 -4.39
N ARG A 87 4.17 -5.19 -5.52
CA ARG A 87 5.46 -4.53 -5.79
C ARG A 87 5.73 -3.38 -4.84
N SER A 88 4.70 -2.69 -4.35
CA SER A 88 4.82 -1.67 -3.31
C SER A 88 5.21 -2.27 -1.96
N ILE A 89 4.65 -3.42 -1.56
CA ILE A 89 5.03 -4.16 -0.35
C ILE A 89 6.52 -4.55 -0.41
N GLN A 90 6.97 -5.11 -1.55
CA GLN A 90 8.36 -5.45 -1.80
C GLN A 90 9.30 -4.24 -1.73
N LEU A 91 8.88 -3.12 -2.32
CA LEU A 91 9.64 -1.85 -2.30
C LEU A 91 9.90 -1.34 -0.88
N ASN A 92 9.04 -1.69 0.08
CA ASN A 92 9.15 -1.31 1.49
C ASN A 92 9.65 -2.44 2.39
N GLN A 93 9.97 -3.62 1.86
CA GLN A 93 10.47 -4.77 2.62
C GLN A 93 9.47 -5.23 3.70
N LEU A 94 8.19 -5.31 3.34
CA LEU A 94 7.07 -5.64 4.23
C LEU A 94 6.46 -7.05 3.98
N GLU A 95 7.20 -7.94 3.33
CA GLU A 95 6.78 -9.35 3.12
C GLU A 95 6.84 -10.19 4.40
#